data_AF-A0A4R1K3C9-F1
#
_entry.id   AF-A0A4R1K3C9-F1
#
_cell.length_a   1.000
_cell.length_b   1.000
_cell.length_c   1.000
_cell.angle_alpha   90.00
_cell.angle_beta   90.00
_cell.angle_gamma   90.00
#
_symmetry.space_group_name_H-M   'P 1'
#
loop_
_entity.id
_entity.type
_entity.pdbx_description
1 polymer ?
#
loop_
_entity_poly.entity_id
_entity_poly.type
_entity_poly.pdbx_seq_one_letter_code
_entity_poly.pdbx_strand_id
1 'polypeptide(L)'
;MAGNSKGSEYLNRKLELAGRPDSKVVMTRTPESHILYLIMSQADIGISTLKMRLFQEGYSADEVESLIKEFYAKCRELEKVVEKINTKCGFKYKKAKELA
;
A
#
# COMPACT_ATOMS: atom_id res chain seq x y z
N MET A 1 -4.08 4.57 39.88
CA MET A 1 -4.67 4.35 38.54
C MET A 1 -3.57 4.51 37.49
N ALA A 2 -2.87 3.44 37.14
CA ALA A 2 -1.82 3.46 36.12
C ALA A 2 -2.43 3.16 34.74
N GLY A 3 -3.18 4.14 34.22
CA GLY A 3 -3.85 4.03 32.93
C GLY A 3 -2.93 4.46 31.79
N ASN A 4 -2.55 3.50 30.94
CA ASN A 4 -2.35 3.71 29.50
C ASN A 4 -1.19 4.61 29.00
N SER A 5 -0.06 4.70 29.72
CA SER A 5 1.08 5.55 29.30
C SER A 5 1.61 5.23 27.90
N LYS A 6 1.77 3.95 27.56
CA LYS A 6 2.28 3.48 26.24
C LYS A 6 1.37 3.86 25.07
N GLY A 7 0.06 3.86 25.27
CA GLY A 7 -0.90 4.26 24.24
C GLY A 7 -0.80 5.77 23.94
N SER A 8 -0.58 6.57 24.98
CA SER A 8 -0.40 8.02 24.84
C SER A 8 0.94 8.38 24.17
N GLU A 9 2.01 7.66 24.49
CA GLU A 9 3.35 7.88 23.89
C GLU A 9 3.36 7.57 22.39
N TYR A 10 2.74 6.45 22.00
CA TYR A 10 2.62 6.06 20.60
C TYR A 10 1.76 7.05 19.79
N LEU A 11 0.67 7.55 20.38
CA LEU A 11 -0.18 8.57 19.77
C LEU A 11 0.56 9.90 19.63
N ASN A 12 1.28 10.34 20.67
CA ASN A 12 2.04 11.59 20.65
C ASN A 12 3.16 11.57 19.60
N ARG A 13 3.89 10.45 19.49
CA ARG A 13 4.91 10.28 18.43
C ARG A 13 4.30 10.33 17.03
N LYS A 14 3.07 9.82 16.86
CA LYS A 14 2.34 9.95 15.59
C LYS A 14 1.92 11.39 15.30
N LEU A 15 1.41 12.10 16.30
CA LEU A 15 1.02 13.51 16.14
C LEU A 15 2.24 14.38 15.79
N GLU A 16 3.39 14.12 16.40
CA GLU A 16 4.65 14.80 16.09
C GLU A 16 5.11 14.53 14.65
N LEU A 17 5.05 13.27 14.19
CA LEU A 17 5.37 12.91 12.80
C LEU A 17 4.35 13.48 11.81
N ALA A 18 3.07 13.57 12.15
CA ALA A 18 2.07 14.21 11.29
C ALA A 18 2.33 15.71 11.08
N GLY A 19 3.07 16.34 11.99
CA GLY A 19 3.43 17.76 11.92
C GLY A 19 4.65 18.07 11.06
N ARG A 20 5.42 17.07 10.59
CA ARG A 20 6.57 17.32 9.72
C ARG A 20 6.14 17.32 8.25
N PRO A 21 6.63 18.26 7.43
CA PRO A 21 6.20 18.44 6.04
C PRO A 21 6.56 17.26 5.12
N ASP A 22 7.49 16.40 5.54
CA ASP A 22 8.00 15.25 4.80
C ASP A 22 7.43 13.89 5.28
N SER A 23 6.61 13.87 6.34
CA SER A 23 6.03 12.62 6.86
C SER A 23 4.51 12.56 6.74
N LYS A 24 4.04 11.41 6.27
CA LYS A 24 2.61 11.09 6.18
C LYS A 24 2.24 10.07 7.23
N VAL A 25 1.32 10.43 8.12
CA VAL A 25 0.73 9.49 9.08
C VAL A 25 -0.48 8.82 8.46
N VAL A 26 -0.42 7.50 8.34
CA VAL A 26 -1.51 6.68 7.83
C VAL A 26 -2.05 5.79 8.94
N MET A 27 -3.35 5.90 9.20
CA MET A 27 -4.04 5.13 10.21
C MET A 27 -4.68 3.89 9.58
N THR A 28 -4.13 2.73 9.85
CA THR A 28 -4.66 1.44 9.41
C THR A 28 -5.44 0.78 10.55
N ARG A 29 -6.66 0.30 10.26
CA ARG A 29 -7.56 -0.26 11.28
C ARG A 29 -7.20 -1.68 11.71
N THR A 30 -6.48 -2.43 10.86
CA THR A 30 -6.07 -3.81 11.13
C THR A 30 -4.60 -4.03 10.75
N PRO A 31 -3.92 -5.05 11.32
CA PRO A 31 -2.56 -5.43 10.92
C PRO A 31 -2.41 -5.74 9.43
N GLU A 32 -3.41 -6.38 8.82
CA GLU A 32 -3.41 -6.73 7.40
C GLU A 32 -3.44 -5.45 6.53
N SER A 33 -4.24 -4.46 6.94
CA SER A 33 -4.26 -3.15 6.28
C SER A 33 -2.92 -2.43 6.40
N HIS A 34 -2.21 -2.62 7.53
CA HIS A 34 -0.87 -2.07 7.73
C HIS A 34 0.16 -2.71 6.80
N ILE A 35 0.15 -4.03 6.68
CA ILE A 35 1.02 -4.78 5.77
C ILE A 35 0.79 -4.32 4.33
N LEU A 36 -0.46 -4.21 3.91
CA LEU A 36 -0.81 -3.73 2.56
C LEU A 36 -0.30 -2.30 2.33
N TYR A 37 -0.43 -1.41 3.30
CA TYR A 37 0.12 -0.06 3.20
C TYR A 37 1.64 -0.05 2.99
N LEU A 38 2.39 -0.85 3.77
CA LEU A 38 3.84 -0.92 3.65
C LEU A 38 4.27 -1.45 2.27
N ILE A 39 3.62 -2.52 1.79
CA ILE A 39 3.89 -3.08 0.46
C ILE A 39 3.61 -2.03 -0.62
N MET A 40 2.45 -1.38 -0.56
CA MET A 40 2.07 -0.36 -1.55
C MET A 40 3.01 0.84 -1.55
N SER A 41 3.48 1.27 -0.38
CA SER A 41 4.46 2.37 -0.28
C SER A 41 5.80 2.01 -0.94
N GLN A 42 6.26 0.76 -0.82
CA GLN A 42 7.49 0.32 -1.48
C GLN A 42 7.29 0.12 -2.99
N ALA A 43 6.12 -0.40 -3.38
CA ALA A 43 5.75 -0.57 -4.77
C ALA A 43 5.70 0.77 -5.52
N ASP A 44 5.18 1.83 -4.91
CA ASP A 44 5.14 3.18 -5.50
C ASP A 44 6.54 3.68 -5.85
N ILE A 45 7.48 3.58 -4.90
CA ILE A 45 8.89 3.95 -5.11
C ILE A 45 9.51 3.11 -6.24
N GLY A 46 9.34 1.78 -6.18
CA GLY A 46 9.91 0.86 -7.15
C GLY A 46 9.38 1.06 -8.57
N ILE A 47 8.05 1.10 -8.73
CA ILE A 47 7.38 1.27 -10.02
C ILE A 47 7.68 2.65 -10.61
N SER A 48 7.65 3.72 -9.80
CA SER A 48 8.02 5.06 -10.27
C SER A 48 9.46 5.10 -10.76
N THR A 49 10.39 4.48 -10.02
CA THR A 49 11.80 4.41 -10.40
C THR A 49 11.99 3.65 -11.70
N LEU A 50 11.36 2.47 -11.85
CA LEU A 50 11.44 1.67 -13.07
C LEU A 50 10.90 2.44 -14.28
N LYS A 51 9.77 3.14 -14.13
CA LYS A 51 9.20 3.95 -15.22
C LYS A 51 10.10 5.13 -15.61
N MET A 52 10.72 5.79 -14.64
CA MET A 52 11.65 6.90 -14.92
C MET A 52 12.94 6.46 -15.60
N ARG A 53 13.42 5.25 -15.28
CA ARG A 53 14.71 4.73 -15.77
C ARG A 53 14.58 3.78 -16.95
N LEU A 54 13.39 3.60 -17.51
CA LEU A 54 13.10 2.65 -18.60
C LEU A 54 14.03 2.81 -19.81
N PHE A 55 14.52 4.02 -20.07
CA PHE A 55 15.41 4.34 -21.19
C PHE A 55 16.89 4.46 -20.79
N GLN A 56 17.25 4.11 -19.55
CA GLN A 56 18.63 4.13 -19.08
C GLN A 56 19.30 2.77 -19.34
N GLU A 57 20.62 2.81 -19.56
CA GLU A 57 21.44 1.62 -19.75
C GLU A 57 21.35 0.70 -18.52
N GLY A 58 21.11 -0.60 -18.74
CA GLY A 58 20.90 -1.59 -17.67
C GLY A 58 19.44 -1.88 -17.31
N TYR A 59 18.46 -1.21 -17.92
CA TYR A 59 17.04 -1.56 -17.81
C TYR A 59 16.50 -2.04 -19.17
N SER A 60 16.09 -3.31 -19.25
CA SER A 60 15.38 -3.81 -20.43
C SER A 60 13.89 -3.46 -20.36
N ALA A 61 13.35 -2.87 -21.42
CA ALA A 61 11.93 -2.52 -21.48
C ALA A 61 11.02 -3.75 -21.29
N ASP A 62 11.41 -4.90 -21.84
CA ASP A 62 10.65 -6.15 -21.73
C ASP A 62 10.65 -6.70 -20.29
N GLU A 63 11.79 -6.60 -19.59
CA GLU A 63 11.89 -7.02 -18.19
C GLU A 63 11.05 -6.12 -17.27
N VAL A 64 11.12 -4.80 -17.49
CA VAL A 64 10.31 -3.83 -16.74
C VAL A 64 8.83 -4.04 -16.99
N GLU A 65 8.43 -4.24 -18.25
CA GLU A 65 7.04 -4.51 -18.60
C GLU A 65 6.54 -5.80 -17.95
N SER A 66 7.36 -6.86 -17.95
CA SER A 66 7.05 -8.13 -17.28
C SER A 66 6.78 -7.96 -15.79
N LEU A 67 7.66 -7.24 -15.07
CA LEU A 67 7.49 -6.95 -13.64
C LEU A 67 6.22 -6.13 -13.35
N ILE A 68 5.92 -5.14 -14.20
CA ILE A 68 4.69 -4.34 -14.07
C ILE A 68 3.44 -5.20 -14.32
N LYS A 69 3.46 -6.07 -15.33
CA LYS A 69 2.36 -7.02 -15.63
C LYS A 69 2.14 -8.00 -14.46
N GLU A 70 3.21 -8.51 -13.86
CA GLU A 70 3.15 -9.38 -12.69
C GLU A 70 2.50 -8.66 -11.50
N PHE A 71 2.93 -7.43 -11.21
CA PHE A 71 2.34 -6.61 -10.15
C PHE A 71 0.82 -6.44 -10.33
N TYR A 72 0.36 -6.05 -11.53
CA TYR A 72 -1.07 -5.93 -11.82
C TYR A 72 -1.83 -7.26 -11.71
N ALA A 73 -1.22 -8.38 -12.10
CA ALA A 73 -1.82 -9.70 -11.93
C ALA A 73 -2.05 -10.02 -10.45
N LYS A 74 -1.06 -9.75 -9.58
CA LYS A 74 -1.19 -9.93 -8.13
C LYS A 74 -2.19 -8.98 -7.50
N CYS A 75 -2.30 -7.74 -7.96
CA CYS A 75 -3.36 -6.83 -7.53
C CYS A 75 -4.76 -7.39 -7.85
N ARG A 76 -4.95 -7.98 -9.04
CA ARG A 76 -6.23 -8.62 -9.41
C ARG A 76 -6.54 -9.86 -8.56
N GLU A 77 -5.54 -10.66 -8.21
CA GLU A 77 -5.72 -11.78 -7.27
C GLU A 77 -6.17 -11.28 -5.89
N LEU A 78 -5.52 -10.25 -5.36
CA LEU A 78 -5.89 -9.63 -4.10
C LEU A 78 -7.30 -9.02 -4.13
N GLU A 79 -7.65 -8.32 -5.22
CA GLU A 79 -8.98 -7.75 -5.42
C GLU A 79 -10.08 -8.83 -5.26
N LYS A 80 -9.91 -9.99 -5.90
CA LYS A 80 -10.85 -11.11 -5.81
C LYS A 80 -10.99 -11.64 -4.37
N VAL A 81 -9.90 -11.69 -3.61
CA VAL A 81 -9.94 -12.12 -2.21
C VAL A 81 -10.71 -11.11 -1.35
N VAL A 82 -10.43 -9.83 -1.53
CA VAL A 82 -11.11 -8.74 -0.80
C VAL A 82 -12.59 -8.65 -1.16
N GLU A 83 -12.96 -8.87 -2.42
CA GLU A 83 -14.36 -8.94 -2.87
C GLU A 83 -15.11 -10.08 -2.16
N LYS A 84 -14.49 -11.26 -2.03
CA LYS A 84 -15.06 -12.39 -1.26
C LYS A 84 -15.26 -12.06 0.22
N ILE A 85 -14.28 -11.41 0.85
CA ILE A 85 -14.38 -10.98 2.26
C ILE A 85 -15.55 -10.01 2.44
N ASN A 86 -15.63 -8.97 1.60
CA ASN A 86 -16.72 -7.99 1.67
C ASN A 86 -18.09 -8.63 1.47
N THR A 87 -18.21 -9.51 0.47
CA THR A 87 -19.45 -10.24 0.18
C THR A 87 -19.86 -11.09 1.39
N LYS A 88 -18.93 -11.80 2.03
CA LYS A 88 -19.19 -12.62 3.22
C LYS A 88 -19.67 -11.78 4.40
N CYS A 89 -19.17 -10.55 4.54
CA CYS A 89 -19.58 -9.60 5.57
C CYS A 89 -20.82 -8.78 5.21
N GLY A 90 -21.44 -9.01 4.04
CA GLY A 90 -22.62 -8.25 3.59
C GLY A 90 -22.32 -6.84 3.08
N PHE A 91 -21.06 -6.52 2.80
CA PHE A 91 -20.65 -5.23 2.26
C PHE A 91 -20.52 -5.26 0.74
N LYS A 92 -20.92 -4.16 0.10
CA LYS A 92 -20.68 -3.95 -1.34
C LYS A 92 -19.22 -3.62 -1.58
N TYR A 93 -18.56 -4.43 -2.40
CA TYR A 93 -17.20 -4.12 -2.87
C TYR A 93 -17.23 -3.07 -4.00
N LYS A 94 -16.25 -2.16 -4.00
CA LYS A 94 -16.05 -1.16 -5.05
C LYS A 94 -14.75 -1.50 -5.79
N LYS A 95 -14.88 -1.96 -7.03
CA LYS A 95 -13.74 -2.34 -7.88
C LYS A 95 -12.85 -1.16 -8.25
N ALA A 96 -11.56 -1.42 -8.37
CA ALA A 96 -10.60 -0.43 -8.87
C ALA A 96 -10.72 -0.35 -10.41
N LYS A 97 -10.94 0.85 -10.95
CA LYS A 97 -11.11 1.04 -12.41
C LYS A 97 -9.80 0.76 -13.16
N GLU A 98 -8.69 0.98 -12.49
CA GLU A 98 -7.33 0.81 -12.96
C GLU A 98 -6.94 -0.68 -13.09
N LEU A 99 -7.75 -1.59 -12.56
CA LEU A 99 -7.59 -3.04 -12.69
C LEU A 99 -8.57 -3.68 -13.71
N ALA A 100 -9.46 -2.88 -14.30
CA ALA A 100 -10.49 -3.31 -15.25
C ALA A 100 -9.95 -3.52 -16.67
#